data_AF-A0AAE3NJD6-F1
#
_entry.id   AF-A0AAE3NJD6-F1
#
_cell.length_a   1.000
_cell.length_b   1.000
_cell.length_c   1.000
_cell.angle_alpha   90.00
_cell.angle_beta   90.00
_cell.angle_gamma   90.00
#
_symmetry.space_group_name_H-M   'P 1'
#
loop_
_entity.id
_entity.type
_entity.pdbx_description
1 polymer ?
#
loop_
_entity_poly.entity_id
_entity_poly.type
_entity_poly.pdbx_seq_one_letter_code
_entity_poly.pdbx_strand_id
1 'polypeptide(L)'
;MSLQNPQPARYLSADDFQRYVPVHVVWEITLACDLKCLHCGSRAGRRRPDELNTEECLEVIESLARLGTREVSLIGGEAYLRKDWTQLIRAIRSHGMYCAIQTGGRNLTPKRLEQAVEAGLNGVGVSLDGLAPLHDKVRNVPGSFDRAVDTLKRARAAGLAISVNSQIGAQTMPDLPALMDTIIELGATHWQIQLTVAMGNAVDNDELLLQPYQLLELMPLLARLYKEGERRGLLMNVGNNIGYYGPYEHLWRGFGDERVHWNGCAAGQTVIALEADGTVKGCPSLATVGFAGGNVRDLSLEDIWRTSEAIHFGRLRSVDDLWGFCRTCYYADVCRGGCTWTSHSLLGKPGNNPYCHYRVLELQKQGLRERIVKEQDAAGASFAVGRFDLVTEHIADGTPVASIVRSGQVIELAWKNKGKRAPEVGRVPPQLALCRSCNGYIYPHEQTCPHCGADVEAEAHTYHQETVQRQSVMNNLERLLGLPASTLGEP
;
A
#
# COMPACT_ATOMS: atom_id res chain seq x y z
N MET A 1 38.64 -4.26 -0.32
CA MET A 1 37.30 -4.76 -0.69
C MET A 1 36.64 -3.67 -1.51
N SER A 2 36.33 -3.96 -2.78
CA SER A 2 35.80 -2.99 -3.74
C SER A 2 34.44 -2.48 -3.24
N LEU A 3 34.36 -1.17 -2.97
CA LEU A 3 33.10 -0.44 -2.91
C LEU A 3 32.42 -0.68 -4.26
N GLN A 4 31.37 -1.50 -4.28
CA GLN A 4 30.55 -1.66 -5.47
C GLN A 4 30.03 -0.27 -5.85
N ASN A 5 30.21 0.12 -7.12
CA ASN A 5 29.66 1.36 -7.64
C ASN A 5 28.17 1.45 -7.26
N PRO A 6 27.68 2.61 -6.79
CA PRO A 6 26.27 2.79 -6.48
C PRO A 6 25.44 2.38 -7.69
N GLN A 7 24.58 1.38 -7.51
CA GLN A 7 23.71 0.88 -8.57
C GLN A 7 22.71 1.99 -8.93
N PRO A 8 22.51 2.28 -10.23
CA PRO A 8 21.59 3.33 -10.64
C PRO A 8 20.18 3.04 -10.12
N ALA A 9 19.43 4.11 -9.82
CA ALA A 9 18.01 3.99 -9.52
C ALA A 9 17.30 3.32 -10.72
N ARG A 10 16.74 2.14 -10.50
CA ARG A 10 15.97 1.38 -11.48
C ARG A 10 14.70 0.85 -10.81
N TYR A 11 13.68 0.54 -11.61
CA TYR A 11 12.50 -0.16 -11.13
C TYR A 11 12.84 -1.52 -10.53
N LEU A 12 11.95 -2.00 -9.65
CA LEU A 12 11.98 -3.36 -9.11
C LEU A 12 12.02 -4.38 -10.26
N SER A 13 12.86 -5.39 -10.09
CA SER A 13 13.03 -6.51 -10.99
C SER A 13 12.70 -7.83 -10.29
N ALA A 14 12.50 -8.89 -11.06
CA ALA A 14 12.31 -10.23 -10.49
C ALA A 14 13.51 -10.67 -9.62
N ASP A 15 14.74 -10.24 -9.96
CA ASP A 15 15.95 -10.55 -9.20
C ASP A 15 15.90 -9.96 -7.77
N ASP A 16 15.30 -8.77 -7.60
CA ASP A 16 15.16 -8.16 -6.27
C ASP A 16 14.26 -8.98 -5.35
N PHE A 17 13.20 -9.59 -5.90
CA PHE A 17 12.34 -10.51 -5.16
C PHE A 17 13.03 -11.85 -4.89
N GLN A 18 13.82 -12.36 -5.84
CA GLN A 18 14.55 -13.61 -5.68
C GLN A 18 15.64 -13.51 -4.62
N ARG A 19 16.35 -12.37 -4.55
CA ARG A 19 17.46 -12.12 -3.62
C ARG A 19 17.06 -11.39 -2.34
N TYR A 20 15.78 -11.03 -2.20
CA TYR A 20 15.26 -10.19 -1.12
C TYR A 20 16.08 -8.90 -0.92
N VAL A 21 16.23 -8.10 -1.98
CA VAL A 21 16.90 -6.81 -1.89
C VAL A 21 15.90 -5.78 -1.35
N PRO A 22 16.18 -5.09 -0.21
CA PRO A 22 15.29 -4.06 0.34
C PRO A 22 15.41 -2.77 -0.49
N VAL A 23 14.83 -2.80 -1.69
CA VAL A 23 14.90 -1.70 -2.67
C VAL A 23 14.25 -0.43 -2.15
N HIS A 24 13.09 -0.56 -1.49
CA HIS A 24 12.34 0.58 -0.94
C HIS A 24 12.38 0.58 0.58
N VAL A 25 12.82 1.69 1.15
CA VAL A 25 12.85 1.95 2.60
C VAL A 25 11.86 3.05 2.93
N VAL A 26 11.06 2.83 3.97
CA VAL A 26 10.27 3.91 4.58
C VAL A 26 10.73 4.09 6.02
N TRP A 27 11.23 5.28 6.34
CA TRP A 27 11.89 5.54 7.62
C TRP A 27 11.23 6.68 8.39
N GLU A 28 10.57 6.36 9.50
CA GLU A 28 10.15 7.33 10.51
C GLU A 28 11.39 7.81 11.27
N ILE A 29 11.90 9.01 10.99
CA ILE A 29 13.11 9.55 11.64
C ILE A 29 12.83 10.29 12.94
N THR A 30 11.55 10.58 13.21
CA THR A 30 11.05 11.16 14.46
C THR A 30 9.56 10.90 14.59
N LEU A 31 9.02 10.76 15.80
CA LEU A 31 7.56 10.72 16.04
C LEU A 31 6.97 12.13 16.26
N ALA A 32 7.81 13.17 16.31
CA ALA A 32 7.35 14.54 16.42
C ALA A 32 6.44 14.90 15.23
N CYS A 33 5.29 15.51 15.50
CA CYS A 33 4.32 15.92 14.49
C CYS A 33 3.66 17.23 14.92
N ASP A 34 3.42 18.14 13.97
CA ASP A 34 2.68 19.38 14.20
C ASP A 34 1.23 19.33 13.69
N LEU A 35 0.80 18.16 13.18
CA LEU A 35 -0.58 17.79 12.91
C LEU A 35 -1.16 16.90 14.01
N LYS A 36 -2.49 16.66 13.98
CA LYS A 36 -3.22 15.86 14.98
C LYS A 36 -4.26 14.94 14.34
N CYS A 37 -3.90 14.34 13.20
CA CYS A 37 -4.84 13.64 12.32
C CYS A 37 -5.66 12.57 13.06
N LEU A 38 -6.97 12.56 12.82
CA LEU A 38 -7.92 11.62 13.42
C LEU A 38 -7.69 10.17 12.95
N HIS A 39 -7.03 9.98 11.82
CA HIS A 39 -6.70 8.64 11.28
C HIS A 39 -5.26 8.18 11.56
N CYS A 40 -4.46 8.96 12.31
CA CYS A 40 -3.03 8.70 12.43
C CYS A 40 -2.74 7.35 13.12
N GLY A 41 -2.26 6.39 12.33
CA GLY A 41 -1.90 5.06 12.83
C GLY A 41 -0.74 5.06 13.83
N SER A 42 0.25 5.95 13.67
CA SER A 42 1.39 6.06 14.59
C SER A 42 1.09 6.91 15.83
N ARG A 43 -0.11 7.51 15.96
CA ARG A 43 -0.42 8.50 17.01
C ARG A 43 0.66 9.57 17.15
N ALA A 44 1.22 10.02 16.02
CA ALA A 44 2.35 10.93 16.00
C ALA A 44 2.01 12.29 16.66
N GLY A 45 3.01 12.90 17.28
CA GLY A 45 2.84 14.15 18.02
C GLY A 45 4.09 14.53 18.78
N ARG A 46 4.34 13.88 19.92
CA ARG A 46 5.57 14.11 20.69
C ARG A 46 6.70 13.24 20.16
N ARG A 47 7.90 13.82 20.14
CA ARG A 47 9.17 13.12 19.89
C ARG A 47 9.27 11.90 20.82
N ARG A 48 9.78 10.75 20.33
CA ARG A 48 10.08 9.63 21.23
C ARG A 48 11.29 10.00 22.12
N PRO A 49 11.36 9.52 23.37
CA PRO A 49 12.53 9.73 24.22
C PRO A 49 13.82 9.16 23.61
N ASP A 50 13.72 7.95 23.03
CA ASP A 50 14.88 7.15 22.64
C ASP A 50 15.14 7.13 21.12
N GLU A 51 14.77 8.21 20.41
CA GLU A 51 15.06 8.32 18.98
C GLU A 51 16.56 8.22 18.70
N LEU A 52 16.92 7.61 17.57
CA LEU A 52 18.29 7.52 17.08
C LEU A 52 18.92 8.91 17.01
N ASN A 53 20.17 9.01 17.46
CA ASN A 53 20.99 10.20 17.26
C ASN A 53 21.47 10.29 15.80
N THR A 54 22.16 11.38 15.46
CA THR A 54 22.63 11.61 14.08
C THR A 54 23.62 10.55 13.60
N GLU A 55 24.57 10.15 14.44
CA GLU A 55 25.61 9.17 14.10
C GLU A 55 24.99 7.80 13.81
N GLU A 56 24.08 7.35 14.67
CA GLU A 56 23.31 6.12 14.48
C GLU A 56 22.48 6.17 13.18
N CYS A 57 21.87 7.30 12.86
CA CYS A 57 21.16 7.46 11.59
C CYS A 57 22.10 7.34 10.38
N LEU A 58 23.31 7.90 10.44
CA LEU A 58 24.28 7.80 9.35
C LEU A 58 24.76 6.36 9.15
N GLU A 59 24.98 5.61 10.23
CA GLU A 59 25.34 4.18 10.18
C GLU A 59 24.22 3.34 9.56
N VAL A 60 22.95 3.63 9.88
CA VAL A 60 21.80 3.00 9.25
C VAL A 60 21.78 3.26 7.74
N ILE A 61 22.03 4.49 7.30
CA ILE A 61 22.06 4.85 5.87
C ILE A 61 23.16 4.08 5.15
N GLU A 62 24.35 3.95 5.75
CA GLU A 62 25.43 3.16 5.18
C GLU A 62 25.04 1.68 5.07
N SER A 63 24.39 1.14 6.09
CA SER A 63 23.90 -0.24 6.11
C SER A 63 22.84 -0.50 5.03
N LEU A 64 21.93 0.43 4.82
CA LEU A 64 20.95 0.39 3.72
C LEU A 64 21.64 0.38 2.35
N ALA A 65 22.68 1.19 2.17
CA ALA A 65 23.47 1.20 0.94
C ALA A 65 24.15 -0.16 0.70
N ARG A 66 24.74 -0.78 1.74
CA ARG A 66 25.36 -2.12 1.66
C ARG A 66 24.33 -3.22 1.36
N LEU A 67 23.10 -3.08 1.85
CA LEU A 67 21.98 -3.98 1.54
C LEU A 67 21.44 -3.84 0.11
N GLY A 68 21.85 -2.80 -0.62
CA GLY A 68 21.40 -2.57 -1.99
C GLY A 68 20.07 -1.82 -2.06
N THR A 69 19.75 -0.98 -1.07
CA THR A 69 18.64 -0.04 -1.16
C THR A 69 18.81 0.92 -2.36
N ARG A 70 17.69 1.34 -2.94
CA ARG A 70 17.65 2.31 -4.05
C ARG A 70 16.87 3.55 -3.71
N GLU A 71 15.85 3.42 -2.86
CA GLU A 71 14.96 4.51 -2.49
C GLU A 71 14.74 4.55 -0.98
N VAL A 72 14.84 5.74 -0.41
CA VAL A 72 14.46 6.03 0.97
C VAL A 72 13.39 7.13 0.97
N SER A 73 12.21 6.77 1.47
CA SER A 73 11.15 7.72 1.82
C SER A 73 11.28 8.07 3.30
N LEU A 74 11.76 9.29 3.58
CA LEU A 74 11.80 9.83 4.92
C LEU A 74 10.41 10.31 5.34
N ILE A 75 9.92 9.74 6.43
CA ILE A 75 8.66 10.14 7.06
C ILE A 75 8.96 10.55 8.50
N GLY A 76 7.92 10.86 9.27
CA GLY A 76 8.05 10.95 10.72
C GLY A 76 6.73 10.62 11.39
N GLY A 77 6.42 11.37 12.44
CA GLY A 77 5.27 12.26 12.36
C GLY A 77 5.46 13.24 11.20
N GLU A 78 6.39 14.18 11.34
CA GLU A 78 6.84 15.11 10.29
C GLU A 78 8.38 15.20 10.28
N ALA A 79 9.01 14.77 9.17
CA ALA A 79 10.46 14.66 9.05
C ALA A 79 11.20 15.98 9.34
N TYR A 80 10.66 17.11 8.90
CA TYR A 80 11.27 18.44 9.07
C TYR A 80 11.29 18.95 10.51
N LEU A 81 10.67 18.25 11.46
CA LEU A 81 10.74 18.58 12.89
C LEU A 81 11.99 18.01 13.55
N ARG A 82 12.68 17.07 12.91
CA ARG A 82 13.99 16.59 13.32
C ARG A 82 15.07 17.61 12.88
N LYS A 83 16.01 17.96 13.78
CA LYS A 83 16.99 19.04 13.55
C LYS A 83 17.95 18.78 12.39
N ASP A 84 18.43 17.56 12.28
CA ASP A 84 19.44 17.07 11.33
C ASP A 84 18.84 16.40 10.08
N TRP A 85 17.54 16.57 9.81
CA TRP A 85 16.87 15.87 8.71
C TRP A 85 17.50 16.13 7.33
N THR A 86 18.01 17.33 7.06
CA THR A 86 18.72 17.64 5.80
C THR A 86 20.11 17.02 5.72
N GLN A 87 20.77 16.74 6.85
CA GLN A 87 22.01 15.97 6.88
C GLN A 87 21.75 14.52 6.47
N LEU A 88 20.63 13.93 6.91
CA LEU A 88 20.22 12.59 6.50
C LEU A 88 19.93 12.51 5.00
N ILE A 89 19.27 13.53 4.43
CA ILE A 89 19.07 13.63 2.97
C ILE A 89 20.42 13.62 2.24
N ARG A 90 21.38 14.44 2.66
CA ARG A 90 22.72 14.48 2.03
C ARG A 90 23.41 13.11 2.07
N ALA A 91 23.35 12.42 3.21
CA ALA A 91 23.94 11.10 3.38
C ALA A 91 23.27 10.03 2.49
N ILE A 92 21.94 10.02 2.41
CA ILE A 92 21.21 9.10 1.49
C ILE A 92 21.66 9.34 0.05
N ARG A 93 21.72 10.61 -0.37
CA ARG A 93 22.13 11.01 -1.71
C ARG A 93 23.59 10.70 -2.02
N SER A 94 24.51 10.82 -1.05
CA SER A 94 25.93 10.50 -1.25
C SER A 94 26.17 9.01 -1.54
N HIS A 95 25.26 8.13 -1.13
CA HIS A 95 25.27 6.71 -1.47
C HIS A 95 24.52 6.38 -2.79
N GLY A 96 24.08 7.40 -3.55
CA GLY A 96 23.38 7.23 -4.82
C GLY A 96 21.92 6.81 -4.71
N MET A 97 21.36 6.75 -3.50
CA MET A 97 19.95 6.39 -3.27
C MET A 97 19.03 7.58 -3.53
N TYR A 98 17.84 7.33 -4.08
CA TYR A 98 16.77 8.33 -4.19
C TYR A 98 16.24 8.68 -2.80
N CYS A 99 15.98 9.96 -2.55
CA CYS A 99 15.42 10.44 -1.28
C CYS A 99 14.17 11.26 -1.54
N ALA A 100 13.04 10.84 -0.98
CA ALA A 100 11.81 11.63 -0.93
C ALA A 100 11.31 11.78 0.51
N ILE A 101 10.39 12.71 0.71
CA ILE A 101 9.65 12.85 1.97
C ILE A 101 8.16 12.65 1.79
N GLN A 102 7.49 12.21 2.85
CA GLN A 102 6.02 12.28 2.99
C GLN A 102 5.67 13.30 4.08
N THR A 103 4.77 14.23 3.79
CA THR A 103 4.48 15.35 4.70
C THR A 103 3.05 15.84 4.61
N GLY A 104 2.52 16.38 5.71
CA GLY A 104 1.33 17.22 5.73
C GLY A 104 1.60 18.70 5.43
N GLY A 105 2.86 19.11 5.27
CA GLY A 105 3.27 20.42 4.75
C GLY A 105 3.04 21.62 5.68
N ARG A 106 2.45 21.43 6.86
CA ARG A 106 2.03 22.50 7.78
C ARG A 106 3.13 23.53 8.07
N ASN A 107 4.32 23.05 8.43
CA ASN A 107 5.46 23.92 8.76
C ASN A 107 6.69 23.63 7.87
N LEU A 108 6.48 23.10 6.66
CA LEU A 108 7.55 23.03 5.66
C LEU A 108 7.72 24.43 5.05
N THR A 109 8.44 25.31 5.75
CA THR A 109 8.62 26.71 5.33
C THR A 109 9.47 26.82 4.04
N PRO A 110 9.45 27.95 3.33
CA PRO A 110 10.28 28.13 2.13
C PRO A 110 11.76 27.86 2.41
N LYS A 111 12.27 28.36 3.54
CA LYS A 111 13.65 28.13 3.99
C LYS A 111 13.96 26.65 4.22
N ARG A 112 13.05 25.89 4.85
CA ARG A 112 13.24 24.44 5.06
C ARG A 112 13.24 23.68 3.75
N LEU A 113 12.35 24.04 2.83
CA LEU A 113 12.29 23.43 1.50
C LEU A 113 13.57 23.71 0.70
N GLU A 114 14.05 24.96 0.69
CA GLU A 114 15.31 25.35 0.07
C GLU A 114 16.49 24.53 0.61
N GLN A 115 16.61 24.41 1.94
CA GLN A 115 17.66 23.60 2.58
C GLN A 115 17.57 22.11 2.19
N ALA A 116 16.36 21.60 1.96
CA ALA A 116 16.15 20.21 1.55
C ALA A 116 16.53 19.98 0.08
N VAL A 117 16.19 20.94 -0.79
CA VAL A 117 16.60 20.95 -2.20
C VAL A 117 18.13 21.00 -2.31
N GLU A 118 18.78 21.89 -1.55
CA GLU A 118 20.24 21.98 -1.46
C GLU A 118 20.87 20.68 -0.95
N ALA A 119 20.19 19.99 -0.02
CA ALA A 119 20.61 18.67 0.47
C ALA A 119 20.46 17.54 -0.56
N GLY A 120 19.77 17.78 -1.68
CA GLY A 120 19.57 16.82 -2.76
C GLY A 120 18.26 16.04 -2.70
N LEU A 121 17.24 16.54 -1.99
CA LEU A 121 15.90 15.94 -1.97
C LEU A 121 15.36 15.79 -3.41
N ASN A 122 14.81 14.62 -3.73
CA ASN A 122 14.31 14.33 -5.07
C ASN A 122 12.80 14.59 -5.24
N GLY A 123 12.01 14.39 -4.18
CA GLY A 123 10.56 14.50 -4.26
C GLY A 123 9.86 14.71 -2.92
N VAL A 124 8.63 15.22 -3.02
CA VAL A 124 7.74 15.48 -1.89
C VAL A 124 6.37 14.87 -2.19
N GLY A 125 5.94 13.94 -1.35
CA GLY A 125 4.56 13.50 -1.26
C GLY A 125 3.82 14.32 -0.22
N VAL A 126 2.75 15.01 -0.65
CA VAL A 126 1.91 15.82 0.22
C VAL A 126 0.58 15.13 0.46
N SER A 127 0.27 15.00 1.74
CA SER A 127 -0.98 14.43 2.21
C SER A 127 -2.19 15.31 1.90
N LEU A 128 -3.22 14.78 1.21
CA LEU A 128 -4.53 15.43 1.01
C LEU A 128 -5.67 14.37 1.13
N ASP A 129 -6.56 14.45 2.12
CA ASP A 129 -7.63 13.45 2.35
C ASP A 129 -9.04 13.91 1.99
N GLY A 130 -9.19 14.95 1.17
CA GLY A 130 -10.47 15.52 0.78
C GLY A 130 -10.33 16.99 0.39
N LEU A 131 -11.45 17.64 0.10
CA LEU A 131 -11.49 19.09 -0.09
C LEU A 131 -11.30 19.81 1.25
N ALA A 132 -11.02 21.12 1.19
CA ALA A 132 -10.53 21.89 2.35
C ALA A 132 -11.32 21.66 3.67
N PRO A 133 -12.67 21.70 3.71
CA PRO A 133 -13.39 21.50 4.97
C PRO A 133 -13.19 20.10 5.56
N LEU A 134 -13.20 19.06 4.71
CA LEU A 134 -13.05 17.68 5.13
C LEU A 134 -11.60 17.38 5.50
N HIS A 135 -10.65 17.87 4.71
CA HIS A 135 -9.22 17.73 4.95
C HIS A 135 -8.84 18.31 6.32
N ASP A 136 -9.24 19.54 6.61
CA ASP A 136 -8.94 20.19 7.90
C ASP A 136 -9.57 19.48 9.08
N LYS A 137 -10.80 18.96 8.91
CA LYS A 137 -11.47 18.13 9.92
C LYS A 137 -10.69 16.84 10.20
N VAL A 138 -10.35 16.08 9.16
CA VAL A 138 -9.70 14.77 9.28
C VAL A 138 -8.24 14.91 9.76
N ARG A 139 -7.53 15.95 9.34
CA ARG A 139 -6.19 16.31 9.83
C ARG A 139 -6.22 17.00 11.20
N ASN A 140 -7.42 17.36 11.66
CA ASN A 140 -7.74 18.00 12.95
C ASN A 140 -6.99 19.31 13.19
N VAL A 141 -6.80 20.07 12.12
CA VAL A 141 -5.98 21.28 12.11
C VAL A 141 -6.55 22.27 11.09
N PRO A 142 -7.13 23.40 11.53
CA PRO A 142 -7.61 24.43 10.62
C PRO A 142 -6.48 25.01 9.74
N GLY A 143 -6.80 25.21 8.45
CA GLY A 143 -5.89 25.71 7.42
C GLY A 143 -4.85 24.69 6.96
N SER A 144 -4.96 23.42 7.32
CA SER A 144 -4.02 22.38 6.90
C SER A 144 -4.06 22.12 5.40
N PHE A 145 -5.23 22.19 4.78
CA PHE A 145 -5.38 22.04 3.33
C PHE A 145 -4.60 23.10 2.57
N ASP A 146 -4.77 24.37 2.94
CA ASP A 146 -4.08 25.49 2.28
C ASP A 146 -2.55 25.37 2.42
N ARG A 147 -2.07 24.89 3.57
CA ARG A 147 -0.64 24.64 3.80
C ARG A 147 -0.11 23.48 2.95
N ALA A 148 -0.90 22.42 2.79
CA ALA A 148 -0.55 21.31 1.92
C ALA A 148 -0.49 21.77 0.44
N VAL A 149 -1.47 22.54 -0.02
CA VAL A 149 -1.51 23.12 -1.37
C VAL A 149 -0.34 24.07 -1.62
N ASP A 150 -0.05 24.99 -0.69
CA ASP A 150 1.11 25.90 -0.78
C ASP A 150 2.44 25.11 -0.84
N THR A 151 2.53 24.01 -0.09
CA THR A 151 3.70 23.13 -0.13
C THR A 151 3.88 22.47 -1.48
N LEU A 152 2.82 21.92 -2.09
CA LEU A 152 2.87 21.34 -3.44
C LEU A 152 3.33 22.37 -4.47
N LYS A 153 2.77 23.58 -4.43
CA LYS A 153 3.13 24.67 -5.35
C LYS A 153 4.60 25.06 -5.23
N ARG A 154 5.11 25.23 -4.02
CA ARG A 154 6.53 25.58 -3.78
C ARG A 154 7.48 24.45 -4.15
N ALA A 155 7.14 23.20 -3.82
CA ALA A 155 7.95 22.03 -4.18
C ALA A 155 8.06 21.88 -5.69
N ARG A 156 6.96 22.05 -6.42
CA ARG A 156 6.96 22.07 -7.90
C ARG A 156 7.82 23.20 -8.45
N ALA A 157 7.67 24.42 -7.94
CA ALA A 157 8.47 25.56 -8.37
C ALA A 157 9.98 25.37 -8.12
N ALA A 158 10.34 24.60 -7.09
CA ALA A 158 11.71 24.21 -6.79
C ALA A 158 12.23 23.03 -7.63
N GLY A 159 11.44 22.50 -8.57
CA GLY A 159 11.83 21.41 -9.46
C GLY A 159 11.77 20.01 -8.83
N LEU A 160 11.13 19.85 -7.68
CA LEU A 160 10.95 18.54 -7.05
C LEU A 160 9.85 17.72 -7.74
N ALA A 161 10.01 16.40 -7.76
CA ALA A 161 8.88 15.52 -8.09
C ALA A 161 7.80 15.66 -7.01
N ILE A 162 6.56 15.93 -7.41
CA ILE A 162 5.45 16.10 -6.49
C ILE A 162 4.42 14.98 -6.66
N SER A 163 3.97 14.45 -5.52
CA SER A 163 2.90 13.45 -5.44
C SER A 163 1.92 13.82 -4.34
N VAL A 164 0.72 13.25 -4.42
CA VAL A 164 -0.30 13.39 -3.38
C VAL A 164 -0.60 12.04 -2.75
N ASN A 165 -0.79 12.00 -1.44
CA ASN A 165 -1.17 10.80 -0.71
C ASN A 165 -2.52 11.01 -0.01
N SER A 166 -3.45 10.06 -0.18
CA SER A 166 -4.80 10.15 0.39
C SER A 166 -5.20 8.86 1.11
N GLN A 167 -5.82 9.02 2.28
CA GLN A 167 -6.54 7.93 2.96
C GLN A 167 -8.00 7.89 2.49
N ILE A 168 -8.49 6.70 2.17
CA ILE A 168 -9.91 6.44 1.91
C ILE A 168 -10.57 5.97 3.20
N GLY A 169 -11.60 6.68 3.60
CA GLY A 169 -12.50 6.34 4.68
C GLY A 169 -13.95 6.57 4.25
N ALA A 170 -14.89 6.23 5.13
CA ALA A 170 -16.32 6.40 4.83
C ALA A 170 -16.68 7.85 4.48
N GLN A 171 -16.03 8.83 5.14
CA GLN A 171 -16.26 10.26 4.90
C GLN A 171 -15.45 10.83 3.74
N THR A 172 -14.29 10.25 3.41
CA THR A 172 -13.37 10.80 2.37
C THR A 172 -13.59 10.21 0.99
N MET A 173 -14.20 9.02 0.89
CA MET A 173 -14.51 8.38 -0.38
C MET A 173 -15.35 9.26 -1.33
N PRO A 174 -16.38 10.00 -0.89
CA PRO A 174 -17.17 10.85 -1.77
C PRO A 174 -16.38 12.00 -2.43
N ASP A 175 -15.34 12.50 -1.76
CA ASP A 175 -14.53 13.62 -2.24
C ASP A 175 -13.51 13.22 -3.32
N LEU A 176 -13.22 11.92 -3.49
CA LEU A 176 -12.15 11.44 -4.38
C LEU A 176 -12.21 12.01 -5.81
N PRO A 177 -13.38 12.09 -6.49
CA PRO A 177 -13.44 12.68 -7.83
C PRO A 177 -13.00 14.16 -7.87
N ALA A 178 -13.54 15.00 -6.98
CA ALA A 178 -13.19 16.42 -6.94
C ALA A 178 -11.77 16.66 -6.43
N LEU A 179 -11.29 15.78 -5.54
CA LEU A 179 -9.91 15.79 -5.09
C LEU A 179 -8.96 15.47 -6.26
N MET A 180 -9.28 14.51 -7.12
CA MET A 180 -8.49 14.22 -8.32
C MET A 180 -8.35 15.44 -9.23
N ASP A 181 -9.45 16.17 -9.45
CA ASP A 181 -9.42 17.42 -10.23
C ASP A 181 -8.44 18.43 -9.61
N THR A 182 -8.52 18.61 -8.29
CA THR A 182 -7.61 19.49 -7.54
C THR A 182 -6.15 19.04 -7.69
N ILE A 183 -5.88 17.74 -7.57
CA ILE A 183 -4.52 17.17 -7.68
C ILE A 183 -3.92 17.44 -9.07
N ILE A 184 -4.72 17.26 -10.13
CA ILE A 184 -4.32 17.52 -11.51
C ILE A 184 -4.06 19.01 -11.72
N GLU A 185 -4.92 19.90 -11.22
CA GLU A 185 -4.74 21.35 -11.32
C GLU A 185 -3.46 21.84 -10.63
N LEU A 186 -3.08 21.21 -9.50
CA LEU A 186 -1.82 21.49 -8.81
C LEU A 186 -0.59 21.00 -9.59
N GLY A 187 -0.79 20.13 -10.59
CA GLY A 187 0.24 19.57 -11.44
C GLY A 187 1.01 18.42 -10.81
N ALA A 188 0.41 17.71 -9.84
CA ALA A 188 0.97 16.47 -9.35
C ALA A 188 0.85 15.38 -10.42
N THR A 189 1.88 14.56 -10.57
CA THR A 189 1.92 13.49 -11.58
C THR A 189 1.60 12.12 -11.00
N HIS A 190 1.61 11.99 -9.67
CA HIS A 190 1.34 10.74 -8.97
C HIS A 190 0.36 10.96 -7.81
N TRP A 191 -0.58 10.03 -7.65
CA TRP A 191 -1.53 10.02 -6.56
C TRP A 191 -1.56 8.65 -5.87
N GLN A 192 -0.98 8.56 -4.68
CA GLN A 192 -1.04 7.37 -3.84
C GLN A 192 -2.34 7.37 -3.04
N ILE A 193 -3.11 6.29 -3.15
CA ILE A 193 -4.35 6.13 -2.38
C ILE A 193 -4.31 4.82 -1.60
N GLN A 194 -4.84 4.80 -0.38
CA GLN A 194 -4.90 3.60 0.47
C GLN A 194 -6.11 3.65 1.41
N LEU A 195 -6.61 2.49 1.87
CA LEU A 195 -7.67 2.48 2.89
C LEU A 195 -7.13 2.97 4.24
N THR A 196 -7.97 3.70 4.96
CA THR A 196 -7.81 3.92 6.40
C THR A 196 -7.97 2.59 7.11
N VAL A 197 -7.04 2.26 8.01
CA VAL A 197 -7.04 1.00 8.76
C VAL A 197 -7.24 1.29 10.23
N ALA A 198 -7.92 0.37 10.93
CA ALA A 198 -8.19 0.37 12.36
C ALA A 198 -6.89 0.30 13.22
N MET A 199 -6.14 1.39 13.26
CA MET A 199 -4.90 1.51 14.03
C MET A 199 -4.72 2.96 14.52
N GLY A 200 -4.12 3.12 15.70
CA GLY A 200 -3.87 4.41 16.32
C GLY A 200 -5.17 5.21 16.49
N ASN A 201 -5.13 6.49 16.13
CA ASN A 201 -6.28 7.38 16.27
C ASN A 201 -7.50 6.94 15.45
N ALA A 202 -7.31 6.17 14.36
CA ALA A 202 -8.43 5.70 13.54
C ALA A 202 -9.34 4.70 14.27
N VAL A 203 -8.85 4.08 15.35
CA VAL A 203 -9.69 3.23 16.22
C VAL A 203 -10.60 4.09 17.09
N ASP A 204 -10.07 5.21 17.59
CA ASP A 204 -10.84 6.15 18.42
C ASP A 204 -11.87 6.94 17.59
N ASN A 205 -11.68 6.98 16.26
CA ASN A 205 -12.53 7.65 15.27
C ASN A 205 -12.97 6.64 14.20
N ASP A 206 -13.57 5.52 14.63
CA ASP A 206 -13.90 4.38 13.78
C ASP A 206 -14.97 4.68 12.74
N GLU A 207 -15.70 5.79 12.86
CA GLU A 207 -16.58 6.32 11.81
C GLU A 207 -15.83 6.75 10.54
N LEU A 208 -14.50 6.89 10.60
CA LEU A 208 -13.65 7.10 9.44
C LEU A 208 -13.40 5.81 8.65
N LEU A 209 -13.55 4.64 9.28
CA LEU A 209 -13.26 3.37 8.63
C LEU A 209 -14.33 3.03 7.60
N LEU A 210 -13.89 2.62 6.41
CA LEU A 210 -14.79 2.08 5.40
C LEU A 210 -15.30 0.71 5.85
N GLN A 211 -16.55 0.37 5.59
CA GLN A 211 -17.06 -0.99 5.82
C GLN A 211 -16.62 -1.93 4.68
N PRO A 212 -16.31 -3.22 4.95
CA PRO A 212 -15.91 -4.17 3.92
C PRO A 212 -16.88 -4.24 2.73
N TYR A 213 -18.19 -4.27 2.98
CA TYR A 213 -19.20 -4.32 1.92
C TYR A 213 -19.19 -3.09 0.98
N GLN A 214 -18.64 -1.94 1.41
CA GLN A 214 -18.54 -0.74 0.58
C GLN A 214 -17.47 -0.86 -0.51
N LEU A 215 -16.67 -1.93 -0.52
CA LEU A 215 -15.80 -2.22 -1.67
C LEU A 215 -16.59 -2.39 -2.98
N LEU A 216 -17.87 -2.77 -2.93
CA LEU A 216 -18.73 -2.83 -4.11
C LEU A 216 -18.91 -1.46 -4.79
N GLU A 217 -18.85 -0.38 -4.02
CA GLU A 217 -18.93 1.00 -4.52
C GLU A 217 -17.54 1.57 -4.82
N LEU A 218 -16.59 1.32 -3.91
CA LEU A 218 -15.24 1.86 -4.02
C LEU A 218 -14.50 1.35 -5.26
N MET A 219 -14.57 0.05 -5.54
CA MET A 219 -13.72 -0.56 -6.55
C MET A 219 -14.05 -0.07 -7.98
N PRO A 220 -15.34 0.01 -8.40
CA PRO A 220 -15.71 0.67 -9.65
C PRO A 220 -15.38 2.16 -9.68
N LEU A 221 -15.51 2.87 -8.54
CA LEU A 221 -15.11 4.28 -8.46
C LEU A 221 -13.61 4.46 -8.75
N LEU A 222 -12.75 3.68 -8.09
CA LEU A 222 -11.31 3.72 -8.33
C LEU A 222 -10.95 3.33 -9.76
N ALA A 223 -11.64 2.35 -10.36
CA ALA A 223 -11.42 1.98 -11.76
C ALA A 223 -11.72 3.15 -12.72
N ARG A 224 -12.80 3.92 -12.47
CA ARG A 224 -13.10 5.13 -13.25
C ARG A 224 -12.04 6.21 -13.05
N LEU A 225 -11.67 6.49 -11.80
CA LEU A 225 -10.65 7.50 -11.47
C LEU A 225 -9.28 7.15 -12.04
N TYR A 226 -8.90 5.86 -12.04
CA TYR A 226 -7.65 5.40 -12.64
C TYR A 226 -7.58 5.76 -14.12
N LYS A 227 -8.59 5.37 -14.90
CA LYS A 227 -8.65 5.62 -16.35
C LYS A 227 -8.70 7.11 -16.67
N GLU A 228 -9.45 7.87 -15.88
CA GLU A 228 -9.56 9.32 -16.05
C GLU A 228 -8.25 10.04 -15.69
N GLY A 229 -7.59 9.62 -14.61
CA GLY A 229 -6.28 10.12 -14.20
C GLY A 229 -5.24 9.87 -15.28
N GLU A 230 -5.13 8.64 -15.79
CA GLU A 230 -4.20 8.27 -16.86
C GLU A 230 -4.40 9.17 -18.11
N ARG A 231 -5.65 9.33 -18.56
CA ARG A 231 -6.00 10.22 -19.69
C ARG A 231 -5.58 11.67 -19.47
N ARG A 232 -5.50 12.12 -18.21
CA ARG A 232 -5.15 13.48 -17.81
C ARG A 232 -3.72 13.61 -17.27
N GLY A 233 -2.89 12.59 -17.42
CA GLY A 233 -1.48 12.62 -17.03
C GLY A 233 -1.22 12.48 -15.52
N LEU A 234 -2.17 11.90 -14.77
CA LEU A 234 -2.03 11.55 -13.36
C LEU A 234 -1.96 10.03 -13.20
N LEU A 235 -0.83 9.52 -12.72
CA LEU A 235 -0.67 8.12 -12.38
C LEU A 235 -1.19 7.84 -10.96
N MET A 236 -2.25 7.04 -10.86
CA MET A 236 -2.81 6.65 -9.57
C MET A 236 -2.14 5.35 -9.06
N ASN A 237 -1.41 5.47 -7.95
CA ASN A 237 -0.83 4.34 -7.23
C ASN A 237 -1.82 3.82 -6.19
N VAL A 238 -2.50 2.72 -6.49
CA VAL A 238 -3.47 2.10 -5.58
C VAL A 238 -2.74 1.22 -4.57
N GLY A 239 -2.97 1.47 -3.29
CA GLY A 239 -2.25 0.88 -2.18
C GLY A 239 -2.40 -0.64 -2.08
N ASN A 240 -1.41 -1.27 -1.45
CA ASN A 240 -1.38 -2.72 -1.24
C ASN A 240 -2.51 -3.25 -0.36
N ASN A 241 -3.30 -2.38 0.28
CA ASN A 241 -4.48 -2.73 1.08
C ASN A 241 -5.83 -2.58 0.33
N ILE A 242 -5.81 -2.34 -0.98
CA ILE A 242 -7.01 -2.24 -1.83
C ILE A 242 -7.00 -3.37 -2.87
N GLY A 243 -8.17 -3.96 -3.13
CA GLY A 243 -8.38 -4.89 -4.24
C GLY A 243 -8.46 -6.38 -3.89
N TYR A 244 -7.64 -7.17 -4.57
CA TYR A 244 -7.52 -8.64 -4.64
C TYR A 244 -8.59 -9.34 -5.49
N TYR A 245 -8.15 -9.78 -6.69
CA TYR A 245 -8.83 -10.72 -7.60
C TYR A 245 -10.27 -10.36 -8.00
N GLY A 246 -10.65 -9.09 -7.83
CA GLY A 246 -11.85 -8.54 -8.47
C GLY A 246 -11.53 -8.05 -9.89
N PRO A 247 -12.56 -7.66 -10.65
CA PRO A 247 -12.45 -7.38 -12.09
C PRO A 247 -11.58 -6.16 -12.46
N TYR A 248 -11.16 -5.36 -11.48
CA TYR A 248 -10.43 -4.11 -11.70
C TYR A 248 -8.95 -4.17 -11.31
N GLU A 249 -8.49 -5.28 -10.72
CA GLU A 249 -7.16 -5.39 -10.11
C GLU A 249 -6.01 -5.09 -11.10
N HIS A 250 -6.15 -5.55 -12.35
CA HIS A 250 -5.14 -5.40 -13.38
C HIS A 250 -4.88 -3.94 -13.78
N LEU A 251 -5.87 -3.05 -13.61
CA LEU A 251 -5.77 -1.66 -14.03
C LEU A 251 -4.57 -0.98 -13.38
N TRP A 252 -4.42 -1.09 -12.06
CA TRP A 252 -3.35 -0.42 -11.31
C TRP A 252 -2.19 -1.33 -10.91
N ARG A 253 -2.38 -2.66 -10.81
CA ARG A 253 -1.25 -3.57 -10.51
C ARG A 253 -0.44 -3.91 -11.74
N GLY A 254 -1.12 -4.07 -12.87
CA GLY A 254 -0.52 -4.40 -14.16
C GLY A 254 -0.34 -3.21 -15.09
N PHE A 255 -0.77 -2.01 -14.67
CA PHE A 255 -0.90 -0.86 -15.58
C PHE A 255 -1.69 -1.21 -16.84
N GLY A 256 -2.82 -1.91 -16.63
CA GLY A 256 -3.67 -2.44 -17.71
C GLY A 256 -3.33 -3.85 -18.17
N ASP A 257 -2.15 -4.41 -17.82
CA ASP A 257 -1.84 -5.82 -18.10
C ASP A 257 -2.71 -6.76 -17.26
N GLU A 258 -3.72 -7.33 -17.91
CA GLU A 258 -4.67 -8.29 -17.36
C GLU A 258 -4.04 -9.51 -16.69
N ARG A 259 -2.82 -9.88 -17.08
CA ARG A 259 -2.12 -11.05 -16.52
C ARG A 259 -1.54 -10.76 -15.14
N VAL A 260 -1.36 -9.48 -14.79
CA VAL A 260 -0.77 -9.06 -13.52
C VAL A 260 -1.85 -8.92 -12.47
N HIS A 261 -1.60 -9.51 -11.31
CA HIS A 261 -2.52 -9.56 -10.18
C HIS A 261 -1.74 -9.55 -8.86
N TRP A 262 -2.45 -9.44 -7.75
CA TRP A 262 -1.84 -9.55 -6.43
C TRP A 262 -1.16 -10.91 -6.26
N ASN A 263 0.09 -10.88 -5.80
CA ASN A 263 0.97 -12.04 -5.76
C ASN A 263 1.60 -12.28 -4.38
N GLY A 264 1.05 -11.59 -3.37
CA GLY A 264 1.53 -11.63 -1.99
C GLY A 264 2.15 -10.32 -1.54
N CYS A 265 2.44 -10.26 -0.24
CA CYS A 265 2.95 -9.06 0.42
C CYS A 265 4.47 -8.91 0.19
N ALA A 266 4.89 -7.73 -0.28
CA ALA A 266 6.32 -7.39 -0.46
C ALA A 266 7.05 -7.04 0.84
N ALA A 267 6.34 -6.97 1.98
CA ALA A 267 6.91 -6.63 3.27
C ALA A 267 7.98 -7.64 3.68
N GLY A 268 9.16 -7.13 4.02
CA GLY A 268 10.31 -7.96 4.31
C GLY A 268 10.84 -8.74 3.11
N GLN A 269 10.43 -8.43 1.87
CA GLN A 269 10.99 -9.03 0.65
C GLN A 269 11.77 -7.99 -0.14
N THR A 270 11.09 -6.92 -0.54
CA THR A 270 11.68 -5.78 -1.27
C THR A 270 11.42 -4.45 -0.57
N VAL A 271 10.70 -4.49 0.55
CA VAL A 271 10.38 -3.35 1.40
C VAL A 271 10.91 -3.61 2.81
N ILE A 272 11.50 -2.59 3.41
CA ILE A 272 11.88 -2.53 4.82
C ILE A 272 11.44 -1.18 5.40
N ALA A 273 11.20 -1.15 6.70
CA ALA A 273 10.90 0.09 7.40
C ALA A 273 11.64 0.19 8.72
N LEU A 274 11.86 1.42 9.15
CA LEU A 274 12.48 1.75 10.43
C LEU A 274 11.63 2.76 11.19
N GLU A 275 11.53 2.57 12.50
CA GLU A 275 10.97 3.55 13.43
C GLU A 275 12.08 4.47 13.98
N ALA A 276 11.67 5.58 14.59
CA ALA A 276 12.62 6.62 15.00
C ALA A 276 13.60 6.18 16.08
N ASP A 277 13.27 5.14 16.84
CA ASP A 277 14.11 4.52 17.89
C ASP A 277 15.04 3.42 17.35
N GLY A 278 15.04 3.15 16.04
CA GLY A 278 15.86 2.12 15.42
C GLY A 278 15.20 0.75 15.29
N THR A 279 13.93 0.61 15.71
CA THR A 279 13.18 -0.63 15.49
C THR A 279 12.95 -0.87 14.01
N VAL A 280 13.24 -2.09 13.54
CA VAL A 280 13.11 -2.48 12.13
C VAL A 280 11.85 -3.31 11.92
N LYS A 281 11.10 -3.06 10.83
CA LYS A 281 9.89 -3.79 10.42
C LYS A 281 9.94 -4.14 8.94
N GLY A 282 9.13 -5.11 8.51
CA GLY A 282 9.00 -5.44 7.08
C GLY A 282 8.19 -4.42 6.25
N CYS A 283 7.42 -3.55 6.90
CA CYS A 283 6.58 -2.53 6.27
C CYS A 283 6.30 -1.42 7.29
N PRO A 284 6.27 -0.14 6.87
CA PRO A 284 6.07 0.98 7.82
C PRO A 284 4.72 0.93 8.51
N SER A 285 3.69 0.42 7.81
CA SER A 285 2.32 0.38 8.31
C SER A 285 2.06 -0.74 9.30
N LEU A 286 2.91 -1.78 9.37
CA LEU A 286 2.71 -2.86 10.33
C LEU A 286 2.82 -2.34 11.76
N ALA A 287 1.97 -2.87 12.64
CA ALA A 287 2.04 -2.58 14.06
C ALA A 287 3.40 -3.00 14.61
N THR A 288 3.96 -2.24 15.56
CA THR A 288 5.24 -2.60 16.20
C THR A 288 5.10 -3.92 16.96
N VAL A 289 3.99 -4.08 17.69
CA VAL A 289 3.66 -5.32 18.41
C VAL A 289 3.50 -6.46 17.40
N GLY A 290 4.31 -7.51 17.56
CA GLY A 290 4.30 -8.71 16.72
C GLY A 290 5.10 -8.63 15.41
N PHE A 291 5.45 -7.44 14.92
CA PHE A 291 6.22 -7.25 13.67
C PHE A 291 7.55 -6.49 13.85
N ALA A 292 7.91 -6.09 15.06
CA ALA A 292 9.25 -5.61 15.38
C ALA A 292 10.28 -6.72 15.16
N GLY A 293 11.18 -6.50 14.21
CA GLY A 293 12.19 -7.47 13.81
C GLY A 293 13.48 -7.45 14.63
N GLY A 294 13.67 -6.42 15.44
CA GLY A 294 14.90 -6.12 16.16
C GLY A 294 15.17 -4.61 16.14
N ASN A 295 16.21 -4.19 16.85
CA ASN A 295 16.67 -2.80 16.88
C ASN A 295 18.11 -2.70 16.40
N VAL A 296 18.43 -1.66 15.62
CA VAL A 296 19.77 -1.44 15.05
C VAL A 296 20.87 -1.18 16.10
N ARG A 297 20.49 -0.87 17.35
CA ARG A 297 21.42 -0.77 18.48
C ARG A 297 21.88 -2.13 19.00
N ASP A 298 21.07 -3.16 18.80
CA ASP A 298 21.33 -4.51 19.31
C ASP A 298 21.99 -5.41 18.26
N LEU A 299 21.63 -5.21 16.98
CA LEU A 299 22.06 -6.03 15.86
C LEU A 299 22.32 -5.16 14.63
N SER A 300 23.23 -5.60 13.76
CA SER A 300 23.42 -4.94 12.46
C SER A 300 22.11 -5.01 11.64
N LEU A 301 21.86 -3.98 10.83
CA LEU A 301 20.67 -3.95 9.98
C LEU A 301 20.66 -5.13 8.99
N GLU A 302 21.84 -5.53 8.53
CA GLU A 302 22.06 -6.71 7.70
C GLU A 302 21.62 -8.00 8.41
N ASP A 303 21.98 -8.18 9.68
CA ASP A 303 21.60 -9.36 10.47
C ASP A 303 20.09 -9.39 10.72
N ILE A 304 19.50 -8.25 11.07
CA ILE A 304 18.04 -8.13 11.22
C ILE A 304 17.35 -8.50 9.91
N TRP A 305 17.80 -7.94 8.77
CA TRP A 305 17.23 -8.24 7.45
C TRP A 305 17.41 -9.71 7.02
N ARG A 306 18.48 -10.38 7.47
CA ARG A 306 18.80 -11.76 7.09
C ARG A 306 18.23 -12.83 8.00
N THR A 307 17.85 -12.50 9.23
CA THR A 307 17.50 -13.52 10.23
C THR A 307 16.17 -13.27 10.95
N SER A 308 15.60 -12.06 10.87
CA SER A 308 14.41 -11.74 11.66
C SER A 308 13.11 -12.35 11.12
N GLU A 309 12.52 -13.26 11.90
CA GLU A 309 11.26 -13.93 11.59
C GLU A 309 10.09 -12.96 11.43
N ALA A 310 10.02 -11.93 12.28
CA ALA A 310 8.96 -10.94 12.28
C ALA A 310 8.98 -10.04 11.03
N ILE A 311 10.15 -9.91 10.38
CA ILE A 311 10.29 -9.26 9.07
C ILE A 311 9.98 -10.27 7.96
N HIS A 312 10.40 -11.52 8.11
CA HIS A 312 10.33 -12.55 7.06
C HIS A 312 8.98 -13.25 6.95
N PHE A 313 7.97 -12.85 7.73
CA PHE A 313 6.67 -13.50 7.73
C PHE A 313 6.08 -13.69 6.32
N GLY A 314 6.28 -12.71 5.42
CA GLY A 314 5.80 -12.77 4.04
C GLY A 314 6.54 -13.82 3.19
N ARG A 315 7.82 -14.07 3.50
CA ARG A 315 8.66 -15.10 2.86
C ARG A 315 8.19 -16.50 3.24
N LEU A 316 7.77 -16.69 4.50
CA LEU A 316 7.46 -17.98 5.10
C LEU A 316 5.97 -18.35 5.13
N ARG A 317 5.06 -17.39 4.93
CA ARG A 317 3.61 -17.64 5.02
C ARG A 317 3.15 -18.69 4.00
N SER A 318 2.28 -19.59 4.42
CA SER A 318 1.65 -20.63 3.61
C SER A 318 0.12 -20.60 3.75
N VAL A 319 -0.57 -21.49 3.04
CA VAL A 319 -2.02 -21.67 3.19
C VAL A 319 -2.37 -22.10 4.63
N ASP A 320 -1.48 -22.80 5.35
CA ASP A 320 -1.67 -23.27 6.75
C ASP A 320 -1.65 -22.18 7.81
N ASP A 321 -1.28 -20.97 7.40
CA ASP A 321 -1.35 -19.76 8.23
C ASP A 321 -2.67 -18.99 8.00
N LEU A 322 -3.43 -19.35 6.97
CA LEU A 322 -4.72 -18.74 6.64
C LEU A 322 -5.85 -19.39 7.42
N TRP A 323 -6.94 -18.64 7.57
CA TRP A 323 -8.12 -19.07 8.32
C TRP A 323 -9.37 -18.33 7.86
N GLY A 324 -10.55 -18.77 8.30
CA GLY A 324 -11.84 -18.24 7.81
C GLY A 324 -11.93 -18.30 6.27
N PHE A 325 -12.51 -17.27 5.65
CA PHE A 325 -12.68 -17.20 4.19
C PHE A 325 -11.39 -17.46 3.42
N CYS A 326 -10.27 -16.88 3.86
CA CYS A 326 -9.01 -16.98 3.13
C CYS A 326 -8.39 -18.38 3.14
N ARG A 327 -8.74 -19.27 4.08
CA ARG A 327 -8.19 -20.64 4.14
C ARG A 327 -8.69 -21.53 3.02
N THR A 328 -9.96 -21.38 2.65
CA THR A 328 -10.63 -22.19 1.63
C THR A 328 -10.81 -21.42 0.32
N CYS A 329 -10.27 -20.20 0.23
CA CYS A 329 -10.33 -19.37 -0.96
C CYS A 329 -9.59 -20.03 -2.12
N TYR A 330 -10.15 -19.94 -3.33
CA TYR A 330 -9.52 -20.43 -4.55
C TYR A 330 -8.10 -19.89 -4.76
N TYR A 331 -7.85 -18.62 -4.41
CA TYR A 331 -6.55 -17.96 -4.55
C TYR A 331 -5.64 -18.08 -3.33
N ALA A 332 -5.96 -18.95 -2.36
CA ALA A 332 -5.31 -18.98 -1.05
C ALA A 332 -3.79 -19.13 -1.13
N ASP A 333 -3.31 -20.02 -1.99
CA ASP A 333 -1.89 -20.30 -2.15
C ASP A 333 -1.15 -19.10 -2.76
N VAL A 334 -1.69 -18.43 -3.79
CA VAL A 334 -1.08 -17.25 -4.44
C VAL A 334 -1.16 -16.03 -3.54
N CYS A 335 -2.36 -15.68 -3.07
CA CYS A 335 -2.65 -14.44 -2.36
C CYS A 335 -2.02 -14.37 -0.96
N ARG A 336 -2.09 -15.49 -0.22
CA ARG A 336 -1.66 -15.60 1.18
C ARG A 336 -2.34 -14.60 2.14
N GLY A 337 -3.61 -14.29 1.87
CA GLY A 337 -4.49 -13.54 2.77
C GLY A 337 -4.43 -12.02 2.64
N GLY A 338 -3.92 -11.49 1.53
CA GLY A 338 -3.90 -10.05 1.23
C GLY A 338 -3.00 -9.24 2.18
N CYS A 339 -3.36 -7.98 2.41
CA CYS A 339 -2.62 -7.07 3.28
C CYS A 339 -2.59 -7.58 4.72
N THR A 340 -1.38 -7.84 5.22
CA THR A 340 -1.15 -8.28 6.60
C THR A 340 -1.45 -7.18 7.58
N TRP A 341 -1.10 -5.93 7.28
CA TRP A 341 -1.41 -4.77 8.13
C TRP A 341 -2.91 -4.64 8.34
N THR A 342 -3.71 -4.60 7.28
CA THR A 342 -5.17 -4.45 7.37
C THR A 342 -5.82 -5.57 8.14
N SER A 343 -5.50 -6.83 7.81
CA SER A 343 -6.07 -7.97 8.51
C SER A 343 -5.64 -8.03 9.96
N HIS A 344 -4.34 -7.92 10.27
CA HIS A 344 -3.86 -7.97 11.65
C HIS A 344 -4.41 -6.83 12.51
N SER A 345 -4.34 -5.58 12.04
CA SER A 345 -4.78 -4.43 12.82
C SER A 345 -6.27 -4.45 13.13
N LEU A 346 -7.09 -4.89 12.18
CA LEU A 346 -8.52 -4.99 12.41
C LEU A 346 -8.87 -6.17 13.34
N LEU A 347 -8.14 -7.28 13.22
CA LEU A 347 -8.65 -8.58 13.62
C LEU A 347 -7.76 -9.35 14.61
N GLY A 348 -6.66 -8.74 15.06
CA GLY A 348 -5.67 -9.32 15.96
C GLY A 348 -4.86 -10.50 15.38
N LYS A 349 -5.19 -10.96 14.17
CA LYS A 349 -4.52 -12.09 13.51
C LYS A 349 -4.56 -11.94 11.99
N PRO A 350 -3.42 -12.07 11.29
CA PRO A 350 -3.35 -11.94 9.84
C PRO A 350 -3.94 -13.17 9.14
N GLY A 351 -4.02 -13.12 7.81
CA GLY A 351 -4.38 -14.29 6.99
C GLY A 351 -5.88 -14.51 6.81
N ASN A 352 -6.71 -13.52 7.14
CA ASN A 352 -8.15 -13.52 6.88
C ASN A 352 -8.67 -12.07 6.69
N ASN A 353 -8.36 -11.46 5.54
CA ASN A 353 -8.64 -10.05 5.26
C ASN A 353 -10.09 -9.85 4.75
N PRO A 354 -10.93 -9.05 5.44
CA PRO A 354 -12.29 -8.74 4.99
C PRO A 354 -12.32 -7.67 3.89
N TYR A 355 -11.29 -6.82 3.79
CA TYR A 355 -11.16 -5.85 2.71
C TYR A 355 -10.56 -6.50 1.45
N CYS A 356 -11.25 -7.50 0.93
CA CYS A 356 -10.91 -8.23 -0.28
C CYS A 356 -12.09 -8.17 -1.25
N HIS A 357 -11.87 -7.60 -2.44
CA HIS A 357 -12.93 -7.40 -3.41
C HIS A 357 -13.54 -8.74 -3.85
N TYR A 358 -12.72 -9.76 -4.12
CA TYR A 358 -13.20 -11.11 -4.42
C TYR A 358 -14.09 -11.67 -3.30
N ARG A 359 -13.68 -11.55 -2.04
CA ARG A 359 -14.48 -12.00 -0.89
C ARG A 359 -15.84 -11.33 -0.83
N VAL A 360 -15.86 -10.01 -1.01
CA VAL A 360 -17.10 -9.22 -0.97
C VAL A 360 -18.05 -9.64 -2.10
N LEU A 361 -17.53 -9.89 -3.30
CA LEU A 361 -18.32 -10.39 -4.43
C LEU A 361 -18.88 -11.80 -4.17
N GLU A 362 -18.08 -12.72 -3.60
CA GLU A 362 -18.54 -14.07 -3.27
C GLU A 362 -19.62 -14.09 -2.19
N LEU A 363 -19.51 -13.23 -1.17
CA LEU A 363 -20.55 -13.07 -0.16
C LEU A 363 -21.83 -12.48 -0.76
N GLN A 364 -21.70 -11.49 -1.64
CA GLN A 364 -22.85 -10.87 -2.30
C GLN A 364 -23.65 -11.89 -3.13
N LYS A 365 -22.98 -12.82 -3.84
CA LYS A 365 -23.64 -13.92 -4.57
C LYS A 365 -24.49 -14.82 -3.66
N GLN A 366 -24.13 -14.92 -2.38
CA GLN A 366 -24.86 -15.70 -1.37
C GLN A 366 -25.93 -14.87 -0.64
N GLY A 367 -26.15 -13.60 -1.03
CA GLY A 367 -27.06 -12.69 -0.33
C GLY A 367 -26.51 -12.23 1.04
N LEU A 368 -25.20 -12.30 1.24
CA LEU A 368 -24.52 -11.97 2.49
C LEU A 368 -23.60 -10.76 2.34
N ARG A 369 -23.37 -10.04 3.44
CA ARG A 369 -22.34 -9.01 3.53
C ARG A 369 -21.61 -9.08 4.86
N GLU A 370 -20.44 -8.47 4.91
CA GLU A 370 -19.65 -8.33 6.12
C GLU A 370 -19.47 -6.88 6.52
N ARG A 371 -19.64 -6.59 7.82
CA ARG A 371 -19.35 -5.30 8.42
C ARG A 371 -18.49 -5.46 9.66
N ILE A 372 -17.70 -4.43 9.96
CA ILE A 372 -16.89 -4.35 11.16
C ILE A 372 -17.66 -3.64 12.28
N VAL A 373 -17.45 -4.11 13.51
CA VAL A 373 -18.03 -3.52 14.73
C VAL A 373 -16.92 -3.33 15.73
N LYS A 374 -16.71 -2.09 16.20
CA LYS A 374 -15.72 -1.86 17.25
C LYS A 374 -16.19 -2.48 18.57
N GLU A 375 -15.33 -3.25 19.19
CA GLU A 375 -15.55 -3.82 20.51
C GLU A 375 -14.69 -3.15 21.58
N GLN A 376 -13.47 -2.72 21.21
CA GLN A 376 -12.50 -2.14 22.14
C GLN A 376 -11.64 -1.08 21.44
N ASP A 377 -11.39 0.03 22.13
CA ASP A 377 -10.47 1.06 21.69
C ASP A 377 -9.00 0.60 21.72
N ALA A 378 -8.14 1.32 21.02
CA ALA A 378 -6.70 1.07 21.01
C ALA A 378 -6.05 1.69 22.26
N ALA A 379 -4.97 1.07 22.73
CA ALA A 379 -4.11 1.69 23.75
C ALA A 379 -3.51 3.04 23.25
N GLY A 380 -2.99 3.84 24.16
CA GLY A 380 -2.39 5.15 23.85
C GLY A 380 -1.01 5.10 23.17
N ALA A 381 -0.45 3.91 22.94
CA ALA A 381 0.86 3.75 22.33
C ALA A 381 0.84 3.96 20.80
N SER A 382 2.00 4.29 20.22
CA SER A 382 2.17 4.35 18.77
C SER A 382 1.85 3.00 18.12
N PHE A 383 1.19 3.03 16.97
CA PHE A 383 0.75 1.83 16.23
C PHE A 383 -0.15 0.87 17.02
N ALA A 384 -0.75 1.32 18.13
CA ALA A 384 -1.69 0.51 18.89
C ALA A 384 -2.91 0.14 18.04
N VAL A 385 -3.43 -1.06 18.25
CA VAL A 385 -4.62 -1.57 17.56
C VAL A 385 -5.75 -1.74 18.56
N GLY A 386 -6.98 -1.58 18.10
CA GLY A 386 -8.19 -1.89 18.86
C GLY A 386 -8.65 -3.31 18.63
N ARG A 387 -9.88 -3.60 19.04
CA ARG A 387 -10.55 -4.87 18.72
C ARG A 387 -11.83 -4.59 17.94
N PHE A 388 -11.96 -5.25 16.81
CA PHE A 388 -13.13 -5.20 15.96
C PHE A 388 -13.66 -6.61 15.70
N ASP A 389 -14.96 -6.74 15.81
CA ASP A 389 -15.73 -7.90 15.39
C ASP A 389 -16.04 -7.81 13.90
N LEU A 390 -16.04 -8.96 13.24
CA LEU A 390 -16.49 -9.09 11.86
C LEU A 390 -17.83 -9.82 11.84
N VAL A 391 -18.90 -9.09 11.54
CA VAL A 391 -20.27 -9.61 11.50
C VAL A 391 -20.64 -9.91 10.06
N THR A 392 -21.01 -11.15 9.79
CA THR A 392 -21.66 -11.57 8.54
C THR A 392 -23.16 -11.53 8.73
N GLU A 393 -23.87 -10.86 7.83
CA GLU A 393 -25.32 -10.65 7.90
C GLU A 393 -25.97 -10.78 6.52
N HIS A 394 -27.27 -11.08 6.52
CA HIS A 394 -28.08 -11.07 5.32
C HIS A 394 -28.21 -9.65 4.76
N ILE A 395 -28.08 -9.49 3.44
CA ILE A 395 -28.22 -8.19 2.78
C ILE A 395 -29.65 -7.66 2.89
N ALA A 396 -30.65 -8.56 2.75
CA ALA A 396 -32.06 -8.17 2.62
C ALA A 396 -32.63 -7.48 3.87
N ASP A 397 -32.24 -7.94 5.05
CA ASP A 397 -32.81 -7.50 6.33
C ASP A 397 -31.76 -7.16 7.40
N GLY A 398 -30.46 -7.33 7.09
CA GLY A 398 -29.36 -7.07 8.03
C GLY A 398 -29.29 -8.07 9.18
N THR A 399 -30.00 -9.20 9.11
CA THR A 399 -30.01 -10.18 10.19
C THR A 399 -28.65 -10.89 10.28
N PRO A 400 -28.01 -10.95 11.47
CA PRO A 400 -26.73 -11.62 11.61
C PRO A 400 -26.84 -13.13 11.33
N VAL A 401 -25.91 -13.65 10.52
CA VAL A 401 -25.77 -15.09 10.22
C VAL A 401 -24.66 -15.70 11.06
N ALA A 402 -23.55 -14.99 11.19
CA ALA A 402 -22.42 -15.38 12.00
C ALA A 402 -21.64 -14.14 12.43
N SER A 403 -21.09 -14.15 13.65
CA SER A 403 -20.03 -13.22 14.04
C SER A 403 -18.73 -14.00 14.19
N ILE A 404 -17.65 -13.47 13.62
CA ILE A 404 -16.30 -13.93 13.92
C ILE A 404 -15.73 -12.98 14.97
N VAL A 405 -15.95 -13.32 16.24
CA VAL A 405 -15.23 -12.73 17.38
C VAL A 405 -13.79 -13.23 17.34
N ARG A 406 -12.81 -12.33 17.42
CA ARG A 406 -11.39 -12.70 17.31
C ARG A 406 -10.61 -12.61 18.63
N SER A 407 -9.46 -13.29 18.63
CA SER A 407 -8.69 -13.83 19.77
C SER A 407 -8.72 -12.98 21.04
N GLY A 408 -9.00 -13.64 22.17
CA GLY A 408 -8.86 -13.07 23.51
C GLY A 408 -7.45 -12.51 23.73
N GLN A 409 -7.33 -11.19 23.59
CA GLN A 409 -6.28 -10.32 24.12
C GLN A 409 -4.80 -10.55 23.80
N VAL A 410 -4.38 -11.55 23.03
CA VAL A 410 -2.95 -11.73 22.77
C VAL A 410 -2.59 -11.44 21.32
N ILE A 411 -2.14 -10.20 21.06
CA ILE A 411 -1.39 -9.80 19.86
C ILE A 411 0.05 -10.38 19.98
N GLU A 412 0.18 -11.67 20.26
CA GLU A 412 1.44 -12.38 20.09
C GLU A 412 1.30 -13.23 18.85
N LEU A 413 2.00 -12.81 17.82
CA LEU A 413 2.22 -13.66 16.67
C LEU A 413 3.23 -14.72 17.08
N ALA A 414 2.73 -15.86 17.56
CA ALA A 414 3.50 -17.08 17.55
C ALA A 414 3.68 -17.49 16.08
N TRP A 415 4.73 -16.97 15.44
CA TRP A 415 5.11 -17.38 14.10
C TRP A 415 5.37 -18.89 14.14
N LYS A 416 4.47 -19.68 13.57
CA LYS A 416 4.56 -21.16 13.54
C LYS A 416 5.88 -21.67 12.94
N ASN A 417 6.56 -20.79 12.21
CA ASN A 417 7.84 -21.04 11.55
C ASN A 417 9.04 -20.54 12.38
N LYS A 418 8.89 -20.39 13.70
CA LYS A 418 9.98 -20.01 14.60
C LYS A 418 11.18 -20.96 14.45
N GLY A 419 12.37 -20.40 14.25
CA GLY A 419 13.61 -21.09 13.95
C GLY A 419 13.78 -21.55 12.51
N LYS A 420 12.79 -21.36 11.62
CA LYS A 420 12.92 -21.72 10.20
C LYS A 420 13.63 -20.59 9.46
N ARG A 421 14.70 -20.94 8.76
CA ARG A 421 15.39 -20.02 7.83
C ARG A 421 14.46 -19.69 6.66
N ALA A 422 14.35 -18.42 6.29
CA ALA A 422 13.72 -18.05 5.03
C ALA A 422 14.37 -18.82 3.87
N PRO A 423 13.60 -19.29 2.88
CA PRO A 423 14.17 -19.99 1.73
C PRO A 423 15.20 -19.08 1.04
N GLU A 424 16.25 -19.66 0.47
CA GLU A 424 17.32 -18.87 -0.17
C GLU A 424 16.86 -18.17 -1.46
N VAL A 425 15.73 -18.61 -2.02
CA VAL A 425 15.11 -18.03 -3.22
C VAL A 425 13.68 -17.61 -2.89
N GLY A 426 13.35 -16.37 -3.25
CA GLY A 426 11.98 -15.86 -3.27
C GLY A 426 10.99 -16.75 -4.00
N ARG A 427 9.71 -16.71 -3.59
CA ARG A 427 8.66 -17.39 -4.34
C ARG A 427 8.42 -16.63 -5.65
N VAL A 428 8.38 -17.34 -6.77
CA VAL A 428 7.72 -16.87 -7.98
C VAL A 428 6.27 -17.37 -7.95
N PRO A 429 5.28 -16.50 -7.72
CA PRO A 429 3.89 -16.92 -7.74
C PRO A 429 3.49 -17.38 -9.15
N PRO A 430 2.60 -18.37 -9.27
CA PRO A 430 2.14 -18.84 -10.58
C PRO A 430 1.40 -17.69 -11.28
N GLN A 431 1.60 -17.58 -12.59
CA GLN A 431 0.84 -16.63 -13.40
C GLN A 431 -0.54 -17.21 -13.69
N LEU A 432 -1.58 -16.59 -13.12
CA LEU A 432 -2.98 -16.89 -13.41
C LEU A 432 -3.39 -16.33 -14.79
N ALA A 433 -4.35 -16.98 -15.41
CA ALA A 433 -5.03 -16.51 -16.63
C ALA A 433 -6.37 -15.85 -16.28
N LEU A 434 -6.96 -15.09 -17.19
CA LEU A 434 -8.34 -14.61 -17.06
C LEU A 434 -9.29 -15.53 -17.82
N CYS A 435 -10.37 -15.95 -17.17
CA CYS A 435 -11.52 -16.52 -17.86
C CYS A 435 -12.18 -15.44 -18.71
N ARG A 436 -12.27 -15.66 -20.03
CA ARG A 436 -12.84 -14.66 -20.97
C ARG A 436 -14.35 -14.48 -20.87
N SER A 437 -15.05 -15.39 -20.20
CA SER A 437 -16.48 -15.27 -19.92
C SER A 437 -16.77 -14.33 -18.73
N CYS A 438 -16.10 -14.54 -17.60
CA CYS A 438 -16.41 -13.81 -16.36
C CYS A 438 -15.31 -12.84 -15.87
N ASN A 439 -14.17 -12.78 -16.56
CA ASN A 439 -12.97 -12.01 -16.18
C ASN A 439 -12.42 -12.34 -14.78
N GLY A 440 -12.70 -13.54 -14.27
CA GLY A 440 -12.10 -14.06 -13.05
C GLY A 440 -10.73 -14.65 -13.32
N TYR A 441 -9.80 -14.50 -12.38
CA TYR A 441 -8.48 -15.16 -12.46
C TYR A 441 -8.64 -16.67 -12.23
N ILE A 442 -7.97 -17.47 -13.06
CA ILE A 442 -8.02 -18.94 -13.03
C ILE A 442 -6.61 -19.53 -13.15
N TYR A 443 -6.38 -20.71 -12.58
CA TYR A 443 -5.13 -21.42 -12.82
C TYR A 443 -5.07 -21.88 -14.30
N PRO A 444 -3.88 -21.89 -14.92
CA PRO A 444 -3.74 -22.32 -16.32
C PRO A 444 -4.18 -23.75 -16.62
N HIS A 445 -4.32 -24.61 -15.60
CA HIS A 445 -4.74 -26.00 -15.75
C HIS A 445 -6.27 -26.18 -15.71
N GLU A 446 -7.03 -25.12 -15.48
CA GLU A 446 -8.49 -25.20 -15.43
C GLU A 446 -9.08 -25.40 -16.82
N GLN A 447 -9.86 -26.47 -17.00
CA GLN A 447 -10.65 -26.70 -18.22
C GLN A 447 -12.03 -26.04 -18.13
N THR A 448 -12.59 -25.99 -16.92
CA THR A 448 -13.86 -25.36 -16.61
C THR A 448 -13.63 -24.26 -15.59
N CYS A 449 -14.13 -23.06 -15.85
CA CYS A 449 -13.94 -21.91 -14.96
C CYS A 449 -14.61 -22.19 -13.60
N PRO A 450 -13.87 -22.16 -12.48
CA PRO A 450 -14.43 -22.40 -11.16
C PRO A 450 -15.36 -21.29 -10.67
N HIS A 451 -15.37 -20.13 -11.33
CA HIS A 451 -16.19 -18.96 -10.95
C HIS A 451 -17.53 -18.89 -11.68
N CYS A 452 -17.59 -19.34 -12.94
CA CYS A 452 -18.81 -19.24 -13.77
C CYS A 452 -19.22 -20.55 -14.46
N GLY A 453 -18.43 -21.61 -14.39
CA GLY A 453 -18.72 -22.90 -15.01
C GLY A 453 -18.51 -22.97 -16.52
N ALA A 454 -18.01 -21.90 -17.15
CA ALA A 454 -17.76 -21.88 -18.60
C ALA A 454 -16.56 -22.74 -18.99
N ASP A 455 -16.58 -23.29 -20.21
CA ASP A 455 -15.42 -23.96 -20.82
C ASP A 455 -14.35 -22.92 -21.16
N VAL A 456 -13.17 -23.06 -20.56
CA VAL A 456 -12.11 -22.05 -20.62
C VAL A 456 -11.55 -21.92 -22.05
N GLU A 457 -11.36 -23.04 -22.76
CA GLU A 457 -10.77 -23.05 -24.09
C GLU A 457 -11.76 -22.51 -25.13
N ALA A 458 -13.02 -22.94 -25.04
CA ALA A 458 -14.08 -22.47 -25.94
C ALA A 458 -14.30 -20.95 -25.81
N GLU A 459 -14.33 -20.41 -24.59
CA GLU A 459 -14.50 -18.97 -24.35
C GLU A 459 -13.27 -18.17 -24.80
N ALA A 460 -12.06 -18.69 -24.58
CA ALA A 460 -10.84 -18.04 -25.08
C ALA A 460 -10.83 -17.97 -26.62
N HIS A 461 -11.27 -19.04 -27.29
CA HIS A 461 -11.38 -19.07 -28.75
C HIS A 461 -12.41 -18.04 -29.26
N THR A 462 -13.60 -18.01 -28.66
CA THR A 462 -14.65 -17.04 -28.99
C THR A 462 -14.16 -15.61 -28.81
N TYR A 463 -13.54 -15.29 -27.67
CA TYR A 463 -12.99 -13.96 -27.41
C TYR A 463 -11.93 -13.54 -28.44
N HIS A 464 -11.05 -14.47 -28.83
CA HIS A 464 -10.03 -14.20 -29.84
C HIS A 464 -10.67 -13.89 -31.20
N GLN A 465 -11.65 -14.68 -31.64
CA GLN A 465 -12.38 -14.44 -32.88
C GLN A 465 -13.09 -13.08 -32.88
N GLU A 466 -13.78 -12.74 -31.79
CA GLU A 466 -14.44 -11.45 -31.63
C GLU A 466 -13.44 -10.28 -31.65
N THR A 467 -12.28 -10.44 -31.01
CA THR A 467 -11.23 -9.41 -30.97
C THR A 467 -10.68 -9.16 -32.37
N VAL A 468 -10.37 -10.22 -33.11
CA VAL A 468 -9.91 -10.13 -34.52
C VAL A 468 -10.98 -9.46 -35.39
N GLN A 469 -12.26 -9.81 -35.20
CA GLN A 469 -13.36 -9.21 -35.95
C GLN A 469 -13.51 -7.71 -35.62
N ARG A 470 -13.48 -7.33 -34.34
CA ARG A 470 -13.55 -5.91 -33.92
C ARG A 470 -12.38 -5.11 -34.49
N GLN A 471 -11.17 -5.65 -34.44
CA GLN A 471 -10.00 -4.99 -35.01
C GLN A 471 -10.16 -4.80 -36.53
N SER A 472 -10.69 -5.80 -37.24
CA SER A 472 -10.97 -5.67 -38.68
C SER A 472 -12.00 -4.58 -38.96
N VAL A 473 -13.06 -4.46 -38.15
CA VAL A 473 -14.06 -3.38 -38.28
C VAL A 473 -13.45 -2.02 -38.02
N MET A 474 -12.64 -1.88 -36.96
CA MET A 474 -11.94 -0.64 -36.63
C MET A 474 -11.00 -0.20 -37.75
N ASN A 475 -10.16 -1.13 -38.26
CA ASN A 475 -9.27 -0.86 -39.39
C ASN A 475 -10.05 -0.42 -40.65
N ASN A 476 -11.20 -1.02 -40.91
CA ASN A 476 -12.07 -0.62 -42.02
C ASN A 476 -12.66 0.78 -41.82
N LEU A 477 -13.08 1.11 -40.60
CA LEU A 477 -13.61 2.42 -40.24
C LEU A 477 -12.54 3.52 -40.37
N GLU A 478 -11.33 3.27 -39.86
CA GLU A 478 -10.19 4.19 -39.99
C GLU A 478 -9.86 4.47 -41.46
N ARG A 479 -9.84 3.42 -42.29
CA ARG A 479 -9.65 3.55 -43.74
C ARG A 479 -10.75 4.39 -44.41
N LEU A 480 -12.01 4.21 -44.02
CA LEU A 480 -13.14 4.98 -44.58
C LEU A 480 -13.13 6.45 -44.14
N LEU A 481 -12.66 6.72 -42.92
CA LEU A 481 -12.59 8.07 -42.36
C LEU A 481 -11.30 8.82 -42.72
N GLY A 482 -10.38 8.20 -43.46
CA GLY A 482 -9.09 8.78 -43.81
C GLY A 482 -8.19 9.05 -42.58
N LEU A 483 -8.44 8.34 -41.48
CA LEU A 483 -7.63 8.45 -40.27
C LEU A 483 -6.33 7.65 -40.47
N PRO A 484 -5.18 8.15 -39.99
CA PRO A 484 -3.96 7.35 -39.98
C PRO A 484 -4.20 6.08 -39.16
N ALA A 485 -3.69 4.94 -39.65
CA ALA A 485 -3.83 3.65 -38.96
C ALA A 485 -3.42 3.82 -37.49
N SER A 486 -4.32 3.46 -36.56
CA SER A 486 -4.03 3.64 -35.14
C SER A 486 -2.87 2.74 -34.73
N THR A 487 -1.83 3.32 -34.14
CA THR A 487 -0.72 2.60 -33.48
C THR A 487 -1.14 2.06 -32.11
N LEU A 488 -2.36 1.53 -32.00
CA LEU A 488 -2.78 0.81 -30.80
C LEU A 488 -2.26 -0.62 -30.96
N GLY A 489 -1.23 -0.93 -30.17
CA GLY A 489 -0.34 -2.07 -30.32
C GLY A 489 -1.03 -3.44 -30.37
N GLU A 490 -0.31 -4.37 -30.99
CA GLU A 490 -0.58 -5.80 -30.98
C GLU A 490 -0.77 -6.35 -29.54
N PRO A 491 -1.60 -7.40 -29.37
CA PRO A 491 -2.03 -7.91 -28.07
C PRO A 491 -0.92 -8.47 -27.16
#